data_AF-A0A0S3TTJ7-F1
#
_entry.id   AF-A0A0S3TTJ7-F1
#
_cell.length_a   1.000
_cell.length_b   1.000
_cell.length_c   1.000
_cell.angle_alpha   90.00
_cell.angle_beta   90.00
_cell.angle_gamma   90.00
#
_symmetry.space_group_name_H-M   'P 1'
#
loop_
_entity.id
_entity.type
_entity.pdbx_description
1 polymer ?
#
loop_
_entity_poly.entity_id
_entity_poly.type
_entity_poly.pdbx_seq_one_letter_code
_entity_poly.pdbx_strand_id
1 'polypeptide(L)'
;MLLTQEQNEHWQALAEKVGISKAELVRRSMAGCRIKTIPQANWQCYWQLLNIGTNIHQIAKAQNSAIANGLIPPPIDPIPFEKLTKQINRLRLHLLLGTDEETNEEQSLGDDWED
;
A
#
# COMPACT_ATOMS: atom_id res chain seq x y z
N MET A 1 -23.59 12.00 12.58
CA MET A 1 -23.92 10.75 13.30
C MET A 1 -23.31 10.85 14.68
N LEU A 2 -24.12 10.85 15.74
CA LEU A 2 -23.62 10.85 17.12
C LEU A 2 -23.30 9.40 17.49
N LEU A 3 -22.06 9.16 17.94
CA LEU A 3 -21.66 7.85 18.43
C LEU A 3 -22.31 7.61 19.80
N THR A 4 -22.69 6.37 20.09
CA THR A 4 -23.05 5.98 21.45
C THR A 4 -21.82 6.04 22.35
N GLN A 5 -22.03 6.06 23.67
CA GLN A 5 -20.92 6.11 24.62
C GLN A 5 -19.98 4.90 24.48
N GLU A 6 -20.53 3.69 24.34
CA GLU A 6 -19.75 2.47 24.10
C GLU A 6 -18.94 2.52 22.81
N GLN A 7 -19.53 3.01 21.71
CA GLN A 7 -18.80 3.17 20.45
C GLN A 7 -17.64 4.15 20.61
N ASN A 8 -17.87 5.25 21.32
CA ASN A 8 -16.85 6.27 21.55
C ASN A 8 -15.68 5.71 22.40
N GLU A 9 -15.98 4.93 23.44
CA GLU A 9 -15.00 4.25 24.28
C GLU A 9 -14.20 3.20 23.50
N HIS A 10 -14.88 2.42 22.64
CA HIS A 10 -14.23 1.46 21.75
C HIS A 10 -13.23 2.13 20.78
N TRP A 11 -13.65 3.21 20.10
CA TRP A 11 -12.77 3.97 19.20
C TRP A 11 -11.59 4.62 19.93
N GLN A 12 -11.79 5.05 21.18
CA GLN A 12 -10.75 5.61 22.01
C GLN A 12 -9.70 4.54 22.40
N ALA A 13 -10.14 3.37 22.86
CA ALA A 13 -9.27 2.26 23.21
C ALA A 13 -8.45 1.76 22.01
N LEU A 14 -9.07 1.70 20.82
CA LEU A 14 -8.39 1.31 19.59
C LEU A 14 -7.30 2.33 19.19
N ALA A 15 -7.56 3.63 19.38
CA ALA A 15 -6.59 4.69 19.09
C ALA A 15 -5.37 4.60 20.01
N GLU A 16 -5.61 4.36 21.31
CA GLU A 16 -4.56 4.19 22.32
C GLU A 16 -3.69 2.96 22.06
N LYS A 17 -4.31 1.81 21.72
CA LYS A 17 -3.59 0.58 21.35
C LYS A 17 -2.62 0.78 20.17
N VAL A 18 -2.97 1.69 19.26
CA VAL A 18 -2.21 1.95 18.04
C VAL A 18 -1.30 3.19 18.19
N GLY A 19 -1.38 3.89 19.32
CA GLY A 19 -0.55 5.07 19.62
C GLY A 19 -0.88 6.29 18.76
N ILE A 20 -2.12 6.44 18.29
CA ILE A 20 -2.57 7.57 17.47
C ILE A 20 -3.79 8.25 18.11
N SER A 21 -4.14 9.47 17.67
CA SER A 21 -5.36 10.13 18.15
C SER A 21 -6.61 9.51 17.53
N LYS A 22 -7.73 9.54 18.25
CA LYS A 22 -9.02 9.04 17.75
C LYS A 22 -9.45 9.71 16.43
N ALA A 23 -9.20 11.01 16.28
CA ALA A 23 -9.49 11.72 15.04
C ALA A 23 -8.63 11.22 13.86
N GLU A 24 -7.37 10.88 14.10
CA GLU A 24 -6.48 10.30 13.10
C GLU A 24 -6.89 8.86 12.72
N LEU A 25 -7.30 8.08 13.72
CA LEU A 25 -7.85 6.74 13.51
C LEU A 25 -9.10 6.77 12.60
N VAL A 26 -10.04 7.68 12.87
CA VAL A 26 -11.25 7.87 12.05
C VAL A 26 -10.88 8.30 10.62
N ARG A 27 -9.95 9.24 10.45
CA ARG A 27 -9.47 9.66 9.12
C ARG A 27 -8.88 8.50 8.33
N ARG A 28 -8.03 7.67 8.95
CA ARG A 28 -7.42 6.50 8.30
C ARG A 28 -8.46 5.44 7.96
N SER A 29 -9.41 5.19 8.85
CA SER A 29 -10.52 4.26 8.63
C SER A 29 -11.39 4.70 7.44
N MET A 30 -11.72 6.00 7.34
CA MET A 30 -12.49 6.54 6.21
C MET A 30 -11.72 6.49 4.89
N ALA A 31 -10.41 6.64 4.93
CA ALA A 31 -9.55 6.61 3.75
C ALA A 31 -9.16 5.18 3.31
N GLY A 32 -9.64 4.13 3.99
CA GLY A 32 -9.22 2.75 3.74
C GLY A 32 -7.72 2.54 3.96
N CYS A 33 -7.11 3.35 4.80
CA CYS A 33 -5.67 3.30 5.08
C CYS A 33 -5.39 2.41 6.29
N ARG A 34 -4.19 1.80 6.31
CA ARG A 34 -3.71 1.02 7.44
C ARG A 34 -3.82 1.81 8.75
N ILE A 35 -4.51 1.22 9.71
CA ILE A 35 -4.64 1.80 11.05
C ILE A 35 -3.31 1.69 11.82
N LYS A 36 -2.65 0.53 11.73
CA LYS A 36 -1.35 0.24 12.38
C LYS A 36 -0.18 1.00 11.72
N THR A 37 0.84 1.30 12.52
CA THR A 37 2.14 1.80 12.03
C THR A 37 2.74 0.84 11.00
N ILE A 38 3.39 1.39 9.96
CA ILE A 38 4.06 0.58 8.93
C ILE A 38 5.27 -0.10 9.58
N PRO A 39 5.38 -1.45 9.53
CA PRO A 39 6.54 -2.16 10.03
C PRO A 39 7.81 -1.66 9.37
N GLN A 40 8.91 -1.58 10.13
CA GLN A 40 10.21 -1.12 9.62
C GLN A 40 10.67 -1.93 8.40
N ALA A 41 10.42 -3.25 8.37
CA ALA A 41 10.70 -4.10 7.23
C ALA A 41 9.91 -3.69 5.97
N ASN A 42 8.63 -3.36 6.11
CA ASN A 42 7.81 -2.87 5.00
C ASN A 42 8.33 -1.52 4.47
N TRP A 43 8.75 -0.65 5.37
CA TRP A 43 9.34 0.64 5.01
C TRP A 43 10.66 0.48 4.24
N GLN A 44 11.55 -0.38 4.73
CA GLN A 44 12.80 -0.69 4.04
C GLN A 44 12.53 -1.31 2.66
N CYS A 45 11.61 -2.26 2.57
CA CYS A 45 11.21 -2.89 1.31
C CYS A 45 10.65 -1.87 0.31
N TYR A 46 9.82 -0.92 0.77
CA TYR A 46 9.29 0.16 -0.05
C TYR A 46 10.40 0.99 -0.72
N TRP A 47 11.44 1.36 0.03
CA TRP A 47 12.57 2.13 -0.50
C TRP A 47 13.42 1.33 -1.48
N GLN A 48 13.64 0.04 -1.22
CA GLN A 48 14.36 -0.82 -2.16
C GLN A 48 13.58 -0.99 -3.47
N LEU A 49 12.26 -1.14 -3.40
CA LEU A 49 11.40 -1.19 -4.59
C LEU A 49 11.43 0.13 -5.37
N LEU A 50 11.49 1.28 -4.69
CA LEU A 50 11.70 2.57 -5.36
C LEU A 50 13.03 2.59 -6.11
N ASN A 51 14.13 2.19 -5.48
CA ASN A 51 15.45 2.16 -6.11
C ASN A 51 15.47 1.26 -7.35
N ILE A 52 14.85 0.08 -7.27
CA ILE A 52 14.71 -0.84 -8.42
C ILE A 52 13.93 -0.17 -9.56
N GLY A 53 12.81 0.50 -9.25
CA GLY A 53 12.03 1.25 -10.23
C GLY A 53 12.83 2.38 -10.90
N THR A 54 13.63 3.11 -10.13
CA THR A 54 14.53 4.15 -10.66
C THR A 54 15.58 3.57 -11.60
N ASN A 55 16.21 2.46 -11.24
CA ASN A 55 17.21 1.79 -12.08
C ASN A 55 16.61 1.31 -13.40
N ILE A 56 15.42 0.70 -13.35
CA ILE A 56 14.67 0.28 -14.54
C ILE A 56 14.39 1.47 -15.46
N HIS A 57 13.94 2.60 -14.90
CA HIS A 57 13.68 3.80 -15.68
C HIS A 57 14.93 4.33 -16.38
N GLN A 58 16.08 4.32 -15.70
CA GLN A 58 17.36 4.73 -16.29
C GLN A 58 17.79 3.80 -17.43
N ILE A 59 17.63 2.48 -17.27
CA ILE A 59 17.91 1.49 -18.32
C ILE A 59 17.04 1.75 -19.56
N ALA A 60 15.73 1.91 -19.36
CA ALA A 60 14.80 2.19 -20.45
C ALA A 60 15.15 3.50 -21.17
N LYS A 61 15.50 4.55 -20.41
CA LYS A 61 15.94 5.83 -20.98
C LYS A 61 17.22 5.66 -21.81
N ALA A 62 18.22 4.96 -21.28
CA ALA A 62 19.48 4.72 -21.98
C ALA A 62 19.28 3.94 -23.28
N GLN A 63 18.45 2.89 -23.25
CA GLN A 63 18.11 2.10 -24.44
C GLN A 63 17.39 2.96 -25.50
N ASN A 64 16.40 3.74 -25.09
CA ASN A 64 15.67 4.63 -26.00
C ASN A 64 16.59 5.70 -26.61
N SER A 65 17.53 6.26 -25.82
CA SER A 65 18.53 7.19 -26.32
C SER A 65 19.51 6.52 -27.31
N ALA A 66 19.93 5.29 -27.07
CA ALA A 66 20.78 4.55 -27.98
C ALA A 66 20.08 4.33 -29.34
N ILE A 67 18.81 3.91 -29.31
CA ILE A 67 17.97 3.76 -30.51
C ILE A 67 17.82 5.09 -31.27
N ALA A 68 17.53 6.18 -30.55
CA ALA A 68 17.41 7.51 -31.15
C ALA A 68 18.72 7.99 -31.81
N ASN A 69 19.86 7.52 -31.31
CA ASN A 69 21.19 7.79 -31.87
C ASN A 69 21.58 6.81 -33.00
N GLY A 70 20.66 5.97 -33.48
CA GLY A 70 20.89 5.07 -34.62
C GLY A 70 21.57 3.75 -34.27
N LEU A 71 21.78 3.43 -32.99
CA LEU A 71 22.21 2.10 -32.58
C LEU A 71 21.04 1.13 -32.71
N ILE A 72 21.24 0.05 -33.47
CA ILE A 72 20.26 -1.02 -33.61
C ILE A 72 20.50 -2.01 -32.47
N PRO A 73 19.63 -2.07 -31.45
CA PRO A 73 19.77 -3.07 -30.40
C PRO A 73 19.60 -4.47 -31.02
N PRO A 74 20.29 -5.50 -30.48
CA PRO A 74 20.01 -6.87 -30.87
C PRO A 74 18.53 -7.19 -30.64
N PRO A 75 17.94 -8.13 -31.40
CA PRO A 75 16.57 -8.56 -31.19
C PRO A 75 16.46 -9.24 -29.83
N ILE A 76 16.04 -8.49 -28.83
CA ILE A 76 15.70 -8.97 -27.50
C ILE A 76 14.18 -8.89 -27.42
N ASP A 77 13.54 -9.89 -26.81
CA ASP A 77 12.13 -9.79 -26.45
C ASP A 77 11.94 -8.53 -25.59
N PRO A 78 11.13 -7.55 -26.03
CA PRO A 78 10.98 -6.31 -25.29
C PRO A 78 10.36 -6.63 -23.93
N ILE A 79 11.16 -6.58 -22.87
CA ILE A 79 10.65 -6.61 -21.49
C ILE A 79 9.82 -5.33 -21.34
N PRO A 80 8.50 -5.42 -21.11
CA PRO A 80 7.68 -4.23 -20.96
C PRO A 80 7.99 -3.59 -19.61
N PHE A 81 9.04 -2.76 -19.55
CA PHE A 81 9.46 -2.05 -18.34
C PHE A 81 8.34 -1.23 -17.71
N GLU A 82 7.38 -0.78 -18.51
CA GLU A 82 6.16 -0.13 -18.03
C GLU A 82 5.29 -1.08 -17.19
N LYS A 83 5.11 -2.33 -17.63
CA LYS A 83 4.38 -3.36 -16.88
C LYS A 83 5.10 -3.69 -15.57
N LEU A 84 6.43 -3.78 -15.61
CA LEU A 84 7.24 -4.01 -14.41
C LEU A 84 7.12 -2.84 -13.42
N THR A 85 7.15 -1.61 -13.91
CA THR A 85 6.98 -0.39 -13.09
C THR A 85 5.59 -0.35 -12.43
N LYS A 86 4.54 -0.72 -13.17
CA LYS A 86 3.17 -0.84 -12.62
C LYS A 86 3.10 -1.87 -11.48
N GLN A 87 3.75 -3.02 -11.64
CA GLN A 87 3.80 -4.04 -10.59
C GLN A 87 4.58 -3.57 -9.35
N ILE A 88 5.74 -2.91 -9.54
CA ILE A 88 6.53 -2.33 -8.45
C ILE A 88 5.71 -1.30 -7.67
N ASN A 89 4.98 -0.42 -8.36
CA ASN A 89 4.13 0.58 -7.72
C ASN A 89 2.97 -0.06 -6.93
N ARG A 90 2.36 -1.12 -7.47
CA ARG A 90 1.32 -1.88 -6.75
C ARG A 90 1.87 -2.50 -5.46
N LEU A 91 3.03 -3.15 -5.52
CA LEU A 91 3.68 -3.73 -4.34
C LEU A 91 4.02 -2.67 -3.29
N ARG A 92 4.54 -1.51 -3.72
CA ARG A 92 4.80 -0.37 -2.84
C ARG A 92 3.54 0.12 -2.15
N LEU A 93 2.42 0.17 -2.86
CA LEU A 93 1.12 0.55 -2.29
C LEU A 93 0.66 -0.45 -1.23
N HIS A 94 0.75 -1.76 -1.50
CA HIS A 94 0.41 -2.81 -0.53
C HIS A 94 1.26 -2.73 0.75
N LEU A 95 2.55 -2.38 0.64
CA LEU A 95 3.42 -2.24 1.81
C LEU A 95 2.99 -1.09 2.74
N LEU A 96 2.40 -0.03 2.17
CA LEU A 96 1.91 1.14 2.89
C LEU A 96 0.49 0.92 3.44
N LEU A 97 -0.42 0.42 2.60
CA LEU A 97 -1.84 0.25 2.94
C LEU A 97 -2.11 -1.03 3.74
N GLY A 98 -1.20 -2.00 3.70
CA GLY A 98 -1.52 -3.38 4.05
C GLY A 98 -2.19 -4.08 2.86
N THR A 99 -2.27 -5.41 2.93
CA THR A 99 -3.08 -6.22 2.01
C THR A 99 -4.45 -6.39 2.64
N ASP A 100 -5.53 -6.22 1.87
CA ASP A 100 -6.91 -6.54 2.28
C ASP A 100 -7.15 -8.05 2.44
N GLU A 101 -6.10 -8.88 2.31
CA GLU A 101 -6.18 -10.30 2.58
C GLU A 101 -6.16 -10.54 4.10
N GLU A 102 -7.38 -10.80 4.60
CA GLU A 102 -7.72 -11.55 5.81
C GLU A 102 -7.56 -10.83 7.16
N THR A 103 -8.48 -9.90 7.44
CA THR A 103 -9.25 -10.02 8.68
C THR A 103 -10.27 -11.15 8.51
N ASN A 104 -9.77 -12.39 8.46
CA ASN A 104 -10.56 -13.59 8.75
C ASN A 104 -10.46 -13.82 10.28
N GLU A 105 -10.75 -12.78 11.05
CA GLU A 105 -11.22 -12.99 12.42
C GLU A 105 -12.71 -13.23 12.28
N GLU A 106 -13.07 -14.50 12.36
CA GLU A 106 -14.37 -14.97 12.85
C GLU A 106 -14.69 -14.25 14.17
N GLN A 107 -15.14 -13.01 14.10
CA GLN A 107 -16.00 -12.45 15.12
C GLN A 107 -17.42 -12.73 14.63
N SER A 108 -17.95 -13.84 15.14
CA SER A 108 -19.36 -14.02 15.43
C SER A 108 -19.93 -12.74 16.04
N LEU A 109 -20.30 -11.77 15.21
CA LEU A 109 -21.32 -10.79 15.54
C LEU A 109 -22.62 -11.46 15.15
N GLY A 110 -23.25 -12.06 16.16
CA GLY A 110 -24.57 -12.63 16.07
C GLY A 110 -25.49 -11.64 15.37
N ASP A 111 -26.04 -12.13 14.26
CA ASP A 111 -27.44 -12.01 13.87
C ASP A 111 -28.32 -11.45 14.99
N ASP A 112 -28.65 -10.16 14.93
CA ASP A 112 -29.80 -9.58 15.62
C ASP A 112 -30.23 -8.27 14.95
N TRP A 113 -30.57 -8.37 13.65
CA TRP A 113 -31.32 -7.36 12.91
C TRP A 113 -32.82 -7.74 12.85
N GLU A 114 -33.41 -8.17 13.96
CA GLU A 114 -34.87 -8.28 14.07
C GLU A 114 -35.40 -7.32 15.16
N ASP A 115 -36.15 -6.32 14.67
CA ASP A 115 -37.05 -5.33 15.31
C ASP A 115 -36.53 -4.31 16.34
#